data_AF-A0A9N9Z580-F1
#
_entry.id   AF-A0A9N9Z580-F1
#
_cell.length_a   1.000
_cell.length_b   1.000
_cell.length_c   1.000
_cell.angle_alpha   90.00
_cell.angle_beta   90.00
_cell.angle_gamma   90.00
#
_symmetry.space_group_name_H-M   'P 1'
#
loop_
_entity.id
_entity.type
_entity.pdbx_description
1 polymer ?
#
loop_
_entity_poly.entity_id
_entity_poly.type
_entity_poly.pdbx_seq_one_letter_code
_entity_poly.pdbx_strand_id
1 'polypeptide(L)'
;MLIYHRTVQLTGRCKEDGAIDPEPVWRILQEPRSLLITTRSLYTDYLHGIADIDEDVALSPESIVNWPLLKSPDTFADGINIRETRTSLTYRDVLKVSRLGLNPLFKS
;
A
#
# COMPACT_ATOMS: atom_id res chain seq x y z
N MET A 1 19.38 -17.29 4.94
CA MET A 1 19.14 -15.88 4.55
C MET A 1 17.66 -15.65 4.75
N LEU A 2 17.26 -14.93 5.79
CA LEU A 2 15.85 -14.67 6.10
C LEU A 2 15.28 -13.75 5.00
N ILE A 3 14.15 -14.14 4.41
CA ILE A 3 13.58 -13.51 3.23
C ILE A 3 12.32 -12.76 3.67
N TYR A 4 12.37 -11.42 3.65
CA TYR A 4 11.36 -10.51 4.22
C TYR A 4 10.18 -10.23 3.28
N HIS A 5 9.01 -10.75 3.61
CA HIS A 5 7.79 -10.52 2.80
C HIS A 5 6.74 -9.76 3.58
N ARG A 6 5.94 -8.95 2.88
CA ARG A 6 4.80 -8.25 3.49
C ARG A 6 3.71 -7.95 2.49
N THR A 7 2.46 -8.05 2.93
CA THR A 7 1.32 -7.63 2.12
C THR A 7 1.04 -6.13 2.26
N VAL A 8 0.92 -5.44 1.12
CA VAL A 8 0.31 -4.10 1.02
C VAL A 8 -1.15 -4.27 0.64
N GLN A 9 -2.03 -3.62 1.38
CA GLN A 9 -3.46 -3.61 1.14
C GLN A 9 -3.84 -2.35 0.38
N LEU A 10 -4.67 -2.49 -0.64
CA LEU A 10 -5.35 -1.39 -1.32
C LEU A 10 -6.80 -1.38 -0.86
N THR A 11 -7.13 -0.43 0.01
CA THR A 11 -8.49 -0.21 0.52
C THR A 11 -9.32 0.60 -0.47
N GLY A 12 -10.64 0.39 -0.43
CA GLY A 12 -11.59 0.87 -1.45
C GLY A 12 -11.50 2.36 -1.75
N ARG A 13 -12.11 2.76 -2.89
CA ARG A 13 -12.15 4.18 -3.26
C ARG A 13 -12.81 4.99 -2.16
N CYS A 14 -12.20 6.13 -1.84
CA CYS A 14 -12.84 7.13 -1.01
C CYS A 14 -14.18 7.53 -1.65
N LYS A 15 -15.29 7.37 -0.94
CA LYS A 15 -16.61 7.79 -1.40
C LYS A 15 -16.70 9.33 -1.39
N GLU A 16 -17.67 9.89 -2.09
CA GLU A 16 -17.87 11.35 -2.16
C GLU A 16 -18.11 12.01 -0.79
N ASP A 17 -18.58 11.24 0.19
CA ASP A 17 -18.79 11.66 1.59
C ASP A 17 -17.52 11.53 2.46
N GLY A 18 -16.41 11.06 1.89
CA GLY A 18 -15.15 10.80 2.61
C GLY A 18 -15.11 9.48 3.37
N ALA A 19 -16.18 8.67 3.34
CA ALA A 19 -16.17 7.35 3.94
C ALA A 19 -15.36 6.37 3.08
N ILE A 20 -14.61 5.49 3.74
CA ILE A 20 -13.74 4.52 3.09
C ILE A 20 -14.16 3.14 3.55
N ASP A 21 -14.35 2.23 2.60
CA ASP A 21 -14.58 0.82 2.93
C ASP A 21 -13.29 0.26 3.54
N PRO A 22 -13.32 -0.21 4.80
CA PRO A 22 -12.14 -0.76 5.45
C PRO A 22 -11.69 -2.09 4.82
N GLU A 23 -12.56 -2.75 4.05
CA GLU A 23 -12.21 -4.01 3.39
C GLU A 23 -11.27 -3.72 2.20
N PRO A 24 -10.08 -4.34 2.17
CA PRO A 24 -9.15 -4.18 1.06
C PRO A 24 -9.71 -4.81 -0.21
N VAL A 25 -9.77 -4.02 -1.30
CA VAL A 25 -10.16 -4.49 -2.63
C VAL A 25 -9.07 -5.39 -3.22
N TRP A 26 -7.81 -5.07 -2.93
CA TRP A 26 -6.65 -5.85 -3.40
C TRP A 26 -5.58 -5.99 -2.34
N ARG A 27 -4.85 -7.11 -2.42
CA ARG A 27 -3.66 -7.40 -1.62
C ARG A 27 -2.48 -7.63 -2.57
N ILE A 28 -1.37 -6.96 -2.31
CA ILE A 28 -0.11 -7.07 -3.07
C ILE A 28 0.96 -7.63 -2.13
N LEU A 29 1.53 -8.78 -2.44
CA LEU A 29 2.63 -9.37 -1.67
C LEU A 29 3.98 -8.83 -2.17
N GLN A 30 4.72 -8.17 -1.29
CA GLN A 30 6.02 -7.57 -1.59
C GLN A 30 7.17 -8.45 -1.12
N GLU A 31 7.90 -9.06 -2.06
CA GLU A 31 9.16 -9.76 -1.78
C GLU A 31 10.32 -8.78 -1.48
N PRO A 32 11.42 -9.23 -0.83
CA PRO A 32 12.59 -8.38 -0.64
C PRO A 32 13.08 -7.82 -1.96
N ARG A 33 13.40 -6.52 -1.97
CA ARG A 33 13.88 -5.79 -3.15
C ARG A 33 12.85 -5.71 -4.30
N SER A 34 11.57 -5.96 -4.03
CA SER A 34 10.49 -5.61 -4.96
C SER A 34 10.30 -4.09 -5.04
N LEU A 35 9.93 -3.58 -6.21
CA LEU A 35 9.54 -2.18 -6.41
C LEU A 35 8.03 -2.12 -6.69
N LEU A 36 7.29 -1.39 -5.86
CA LEU A 36 5.88 -1.07 -6.11
C LEU A 36 5.79 0.38 -6.59
N ILE A 37 5.16 0.57 -7.76
CA ILE A 37 4.91 1.89 -8.34
C ILE A 37 3.40 2.09 -8.42
N THR A 38 2.85 3.01 -7.64
CA THR A 38 1.46 3.46 -7.74
C THR A 38 1.39 4.71 -8.61
N THR A 39 0.51 4.72 -9.62
CA THR A 39 0.31 5.87 -10.51
C THR A 39 -1.18 6.13 -10.73
N ARG A 40 -1.53 7.36 -11.14
CA ARG A 40 -2.91 7.76 -11.48
C ARG A 40 -3.88 7.39 -10.34
N SER A 41 -5.00 6.74 -10.67
CA SER A 41 -6.06 6.39 -9.72
C SER A 41 -5.55 5.55 -8.55
N LEU A 42 -4.61 4.62 -8.73
CA LEU A 42 -4.03 3.85 -7.63
C LEU A 42 -3.28 4.71 -6.60
N TYR A 43 -2.83 5.90 -7.00
CA TYR A 43 -2.19 6.86 -6.11
C TYR A 43 -3.17 7.88 -5.52
N THR A 44 -4.20 8.29 -6.29
CA THR A 44 -5.10 9.39 -5.91
C THR A 44 -6.42 8.94 -5.29
N ASP A 45 -6.95 7.81 -5.73
CA ASP A 45 -8.34 7.41 -5.47
C ASP A 45 -8.43 6.26 -4.45
N TYR A 46 -7.33 5.53 -4.24
CA TYR A 46 -7.26 4.39 -3.33
C TYR A 46 -6.33 4.70 -2.16
N LEU A 47 -6.74 4.26 -0.97
CA LEU A 47 -5.81 4.15 0.13
C LEU A 47 -4.96 2.90 -0.02
N HIS A 48 -3.68 3.04 0.31
CA HIS A 48 -2.78 1.92 0.46
C HIS A 48 -2.21 1.92 1.86
N GLY A 49 -2.13 0.74 2.45
CA GLY A 49 -1.68 0.59 3.82
C GLY A 49 -1.04 -0.77 4.07
N ILE A 50 -0.47 -0.89 5.25
CA ILE A 50 0.03 -2.12 5.81
C ILE A 50 -0.74 -2.31 7.10
N ALA A 51 -1.56 -3.35 7.21
CA ALA A 51 -2.22 -3.69 8.46
C ALA A 51 -1.19 -3.91 9.58
N ASP A 52 -1.52 -3.54 10.80
CA ASP A 52 -0.69 -3.79 11.98
C ASP A 52 -0.98 -5.19 12.53
N ILE A 53 -0.39 -6.21 11.90
CA ILE A 53 -0.55 -7.64 12.21
C ILE A 53 0.82 -8.33 12.10
N ASP A 54 0.95 -9.48 12.78
CA ASP A 54 2.19 -10.26 12.85
C ASP A 54 2.32 -11.30 11.73
N GLU A 55 1.23 -11.68 11.08
CA GLU A 55 1.23 -12.66 10.00
C GLU A 55 0.24 -12.28 8.89
N ASP A 56 0.61 -12.57 7.64
CA ASP A 56 -0.34 -12.56 6.54
C ASP A 56 -0.89 -13.99 6.36
N VAL A 57 -2.21 -14.13 6.30
CA VAL A 57 -2.89 -15.43 6.11
C VAL A 57 -3.67 -15.48 4.80
N ALA A 58 -4.07 -16.70 4.43
CA ALA A 58 -4.80 -17.01 3.21
C ALA A 58 -4.13 -16.46 1.95
N LEU A 59 -2.80 -16.59 1.86
CA LEU A 59 -2.03 -16.24 0.68
C LEU A 59 -2.25 -17.27 -0.42
N SER A 60 -2.71 -16.81 -1.58
CA SER A 60 -3.04 -17.67 -2.72
C SER A 60 -3.02 -16.86 -4.03
N PRO A 61 -2.97 -17.53 -5.19
CA PRO A 61 -3.16 -16.87 -6.48
C PRO A 61 -4.45 -16.05 -6.58
N GLU A 62 -5.50 -16.44 -5.87
CA GLU A 62 -6.81 -15.79 -5.88
C GLU A 62 -6.85 -14.57 -4.95
N SER A 63 -6.10 -14.58 -3.85
CA SER A 63 -6.13 -13.52 -2.84
C SER A 63 -5.07 -12.43 -3.05
N ILE A 64 -4.01 -12.72 -3.82
CA ILE A 64 -2.88 -11.81 -4.05
C ILE A 64 -2.78 -11.46 -5.53
N VAL A 65 -3.01 -10.19 -5.87
CA VAL A 65 -3.14 -9.76 -7.27
C VAL A 65 -1.86 -9.87 -8.09
N ASN A 66 -0.70 -9.82 -7.45
CA ASN A 66 0.59 -9.91 -8.11
C ASN A 66 1.22 -11.31 -8.02
N TRP A 67 0.45 -12.35 -7.68
CA TRP A 67 0.98 -13.72 -7.54
C TRP A 67 1.82 -14.20 -8.73
N PRO A 68 1.41 -13.97 -10.01
CA PRO A 68 2.20 -14.39 -11.16
C PRO A 68 3.56 -13.68 -11.30
N LEU A 69 3.77 -12.59 -10.56
CA LEU A 69 5.00 -11.79 -10.57
C LEU A 69 5.95 -12.14 -9.42
N LEU A 70 5.55 -13.04 -8.51
CA LEU A 70 6.40 -13.48 -7.42
C LEU A 70 7.54 -14.34 -7.95
N LYS A 71 8.74 -14.12 -7.43
CA LYS A 71 9.91 -14.92 -7.75
C LYS A 71 9.84 -16.30 -7.12
N SER A 72 9.24 -16.42 -5.93
CA SER A 72 9.23 -17.68 -5.18
C SER A 72 7.86 -17.94 -4.51
N PRO A 73 6.78 -18.10 -5.31
CA PRO A 73 5.43 -18.30 -4.77
C PRO A 73 5.30 -19.55 -3.89
N ASP A 74 6.11 -20.59 -4.14
CA ASP A 74 6.14 -21.83 -3.34
C ASP A 74 6.54 -21.58 -1.87
N THR A 75 7.16 -20.44 -1.56
CA THR A 75 7.47 -20.04 -0.16
C THR A 75 6.20 -19.78 0.65
N PHE A 76 5.06 -19.59 -0.01
CA PHE A 76 3.75 -19.31 0.60
C PHE A 76 2.76 -20.45 0.34
N ALA A 77 3.24 -21.67 0.08
CA ALA A 77 2.38 -22.81 -0.24
C ALA A 77 1.44 -23.21 0.91
N ASP A 78 1.79 -22.90 2.15
CA ASP A 78 0.94 -23.07 3.33
C ASP A 78 -0.07 -21.91 3.53
N GLY A 79 -0.01 -20.89 2.67
CA GLY A 79 -0.86 -19.72 2.72
C GLY A 79 -0.51 -18.71 3.83
N ILE A 80 0.65 -18.86 4.47
CA ILE A 80 1.06 -18.04 5.63
C ILE A 80 2.38 -17.32 5.34
N ASN A 81 2.50 -16.09 5.84
CA ASN A 81 3.76 -15.36 5.90
C ASN A 81 3.91 -14.68 7.26
N ILE A 82 4.85 -15.16 8.07
CA ILE A 82 5.20 -14.54 9.35
C ILE A 82 6.03 -13.28 9.08
N ARG A 83 5.58 -12.15 9.63
CA ARG A 83 6.20 -10.86 9.36
C ARG A 83 7.41 -10.66 10.25
N GLU A 84 8.47 -10.20 9.61
CA GLU A 84 9.69 -9.77 10.27
C GLU A 84 9.90 -8.26 10.06
N THR A 85 10.93 -7.72 10.72
CA THR A 85 11.38 -6.35 10.52
C THR A 85 11.77 -6.12 9.06
N ARG A 86 11.20 -5.07 8.45
CA ARG A 86 11.49 -4.69 7.07
C ARG A 86 11.70 -3.18 6.97
N THR A 87 12.68 -2.79 6.18
CA THR A 87 12.89 -1.39 5.79
C THR A 87 12.34 -1.17 4.38
N SER A 88 11.50 -0.15 4.20
CA SER A 88 11.03 0.31 2.90
C SER A 88 11.51 1.73 2.62
N LEU A 89 11.88 2.00 1.38
CA LEU A 89 12.13 3.35 0.90
C LEU A 89 10.95 3.80 0.04
N THR A 90 10.32 4.91 0.41
CA THR A 90 9.22 5.50 -0.36
C THR A 90 9.71 6.82 -0.96
N TYR A 91 9.62 6.93 -2.28
CA TYR A 91 9.88 8.16 -3.02
C TYR A 91 8.57 8.70 -3.59
N ARG A 92 8.34 10.00 -3.44
CA ARG A 92 7.22 10.71 -4.07
C ARG A 92 7.67 12.09 -4.51
N ASP A 93 7.16 12.52 -5.66
CA ASP A 93 7.28 13.92 -6.05
C ASP A 93 6.17 14.72 -5.34
N VAL A 94 6.57 15.80 -4.66
CA VAL A 94 5.64 16.66 -3.92
C VAL A 94 5.57 17.99 -4.65
N LEU A 95 4.42 18.26 -5.26
CA LEU A 95 4.17 19.55 -5.90
C LEU A 95 4.32 20.68 -4.87
N LYS A 96 5.05 21.71 -5.25
CA LYS A 96 5.23 22.91 -4.43
C LYS A 96 3.88 23.63 -4.31
N VAL A 97 3.22 23.52 -3.16
CA VAL A 97 2.00 24.28 -2.89
C VAL A 97 2.35 25.77 -2.74
N SER A 98 1.78 26.64 -3.58
CA SER A 98 1.86 28.08 -3.38
C SER A 98 1.02 28.43 -2.15
N ARG A 99 1.67 28.95 -1.09
CA ARG A 99 0.95 29.57 0.02
C ARG A 99 0.29 30.83 -0.55
N LEU A 100 -0.99 30.77 -0.90
CA LEU A 100 -1.79 31.98 -1.08
C LEU A 100 -1.68 32.76 0.24
N GLY A 101 -0.94 33.86 0.19
CA GLY A 101 -0.70 34.72 1.33
C GLY A 101 -2.04 35.12 1.93
N LEU A 102 -2.20 34.84 3.22
CA LEU A 102 -3.20 35.50 4.04
C LEU A 102 -2.85 37.00 4.02
N ASN A 103 -3.41 37.75 3.08
CA ASN A 103 -3.40 39.20 3.15
C ASN A 103 -4.21 39.58 4.39
N PRO A 104 -3.65 40.28 5.39
CA PRO A 104 -4.46 40.81 6.49
C PRO A 104 -5.35 41.92 5.92
N LEU A 105 -6.58 41.54 5.59
CA LEU A 105 -7.68 42.45 5.24
C LEU A 105 -8.26 43.06 6.51
N PHE A 106 -7.47 43.91 7.18
CA PHE A 106 -7.99 44.90 8.12
C PHE A 106 -7.19 46.21 7.98
N LYS A 107 -7.75 47.13 7.20
CA LYS A 107 -7.49 48.57 7.30
C LYS A 107 -8.85 49.27 7.46
N SER A 108 -9.14 49.77 8.65
CA SER A 108 -9.92 50.99 8.91
C SER A 108 -9.72 51.38 10.37
#